data_AF-A0A9Q1IKI3-F1
#
_entry.id   AF-A0A9Q1IKI3-F1
#
_cell.length_a   1.000
_cell.length_b   1.000
_cell.length_c   1.000
_cell.angle_alpha   90.00
_cell.angle_beta   90.00
_cell.angle_gamma   90.00
#
_symmetry.space_group_name_H-M   'P 1'
#
loop_
_entity.id
_entity.type
_entity.pdbx_description
1 polymer ?
#
loop_
_entity_poly.entity_id
_entity_poly.type
_entity_poly.pdbx_seq_one_letter_code
_entity_poly.pdbx_strand_id
1 'polypeptide(L)'
;MAAELFKVRTQFVEKVSLVVVHQLLDDLLQKQTLNGGEVDEVREEHRQRVDQARDLIDMVRRKGDIASKQLMQCLEFRDPRLFEELRWIVVMTGDEPMVGKNLL
;
A
#
# COMPACT_ATOMS: atom_id res chain seq x y z
N MET A 1 9.44 -6.02 -4.57
CA MET A 1 8.14 -5.53 -4.06
C MET A 1 8.19 -4.13 -3.45
N ALA A 2 9.24 -3.77 -2.71
CA ALA A 2 9.41 -2.41 -2.19
C ALA A 2 9.48 -1.37 -3.32
N ALA A 3 10.15 -1.70 -4.43
CA ALA A 3 10.14 -0.89 -5.65
C ALA A 3 8.72 -0.71 -6.23
N GLU A 4 7.89 -1.77 -6.22
CA GLU A 4 6.52 -1.70 -6.71
C GLU A 4 5.63 -0.83 -5.82
N LEU A 5 5.79 -0.91 -4.49
CA LEU A 5 5.11 0.01 -3.55
C LEU A 5 5.47 1.47 -3.82
N PHE A 6 6.71 1.75 -4.23
CA PHE A 6 7.09 3.11 -4.61
C PHE A 6 6.30 3.61 -5.83
N LYS A 7 6.09 2.75 -6.83
CA LYS A 7 5.34 3.12 -8.04
C LYS A 7 3.87 3.43 -7.75
N VAL A 8 3.24 2.68 -6.85
CA VAL A 8 1.82 2.85 -6.51
C VAL A 8 1.56 3.80 -5.34
N ARG A 9 2.64 4.37 -4.76
CA ARG A 9 2.57 5.17 -3.54
C ARG A 9 1.57 6.32 -3.62
N THR A 10 1.58 7.06 -4.72
CA THR A 10 0.68 8.19 -4.92
C THR A 10 -0.78 7.74 -4.92
N GLN A 11 -1.13 6.73 -5.73
CA GLN A 11 -2.49 6.21 -5.80
C GLN A 11 -2.96 5.59 -4.48
N PHE A 12 -2.07 4.88 -3.76
CA PHE A 12 -2.38 4.39 -2.42
C PHE A 12 -2.76 5.56 -1.49
N VAL A 13 -1.91 6.58 -1.41
CA VAL A 13 -2.12 7.75 -0.54
C VAL A 13 -3.37 8.54 -0.92
N GLU A 14 -3.71 8.64 -2.20
CA GLU A 14 -4.90 9.36 -2.66
C GLU A 14 -6.19 8.60 -2.34
N LYS A 15 -6.19 7.27 -2.51
CA LYS A 15 -7.43 6.48 -2.54
C LYS A 15 -7.72 5.71 -1.26
N VAL A 16 -6.71 5.35 -0.47
CA VAL A 16 -6.93 4.55 0.74
C VAL A 16 -7.77 5.34 1.74
N SER A 17 -8.83 4.72 2.26
CA SER A 17 -9.65 5.32 3.31
C SER A 17 -8.92 5.27 4.66
N LEU A 18 -9.28 6.18 5.57
CA LEU A 18 -8.71 6.18 6.92
C LEU A 18 -8.99 4.87 7.67
N VAL A 19 -10.19 4.32 7.49
CA VAL A 19 -10.60 3.04 8.09
C VAL A 19 -9.69 1.91 7.62
N VAL A 20 -9.39 1.84 6.32
CA VAL A 20 -8.49 0.83 5.76
C VAL A 20 -7.06 1.05 6.27
N VAL A 21 -6.56 2.29 6.38
CA VAL A 21 -5.23 2.57 6.98
C VAL A 21 -5.16 1.99 8.39
N HIS A 22 -6.17 2.23 9.23
CA HIS A 22 -6.18 1.73 10.61
C HIS A 22 -6.25 0.21 10.68
N GLN A 23 -7.03 -0.44 9.82
CA GLN A 23 -7.10 -1.89 9.73
C GLN A 23 -5.77 -2.51 9.26
N LEU A 24 -5.10 -1.87 8.29
CA LEU A 24 -3.79 -2.32 7.83
C LEU A 24 -2.74 -2.22 8.95
N LEU A 25 -2.78 -1.17 9.77
CA LEU A 25 -1.89 -1.04 10.93
C LEU A 25 -2.10 -2.19 11.93
N ASP A 26 -3.35 -2.54 12.24
CA ASP A 26 -3.66 -3.68 13.12
C ASP A 26 -3.17 -5.01 12.53
N ASP A 27 -3.41 -5.24 11.23
CA ASP A 27 -2.99 -6.47 10.55
C ASP A 27 -1.46 -6.62 10.53
N LEU A 28 -0.75 -5.51 10.26
CA LEU A 28 0.70 -5.49 10.20
C LEU A 28 1.35 -5.58 11.58
N LEU A 29 0.69 -5.09 12.63
CA LEU A 29 1.10 -5.33 14.01
C LEU A 29 0.93 -6.81 14.38
N GLN A 30 -0.22 -7.40 14.06
CA GLN A 30 -0.49 -8.82 14.32
C GLN A 30 0.52 -9.74 13.61
N LYS A 31 0.92 -9.37 12.38
CA LYS A 31 1.94 -10.08 11.60
C LYS A 31 3.37 -9.75 12.00
N GLN A 32 3.58 -8.90 13.02
CA GLN A 32 4.88 -8.42 13.50
C GLN A 32 5.72 -7.71 12.42
N THR A 33 5.06 -7.20 11.37
CA THR A 33 5.69 -6.37 10.34
C THR A 33 6.00 -4.98 10.88
N LEU A 34 5.05 -4.43 11.64
CA LEU A 34 5.21 -3.21 12.42
C LEU A 34 5.22 -3.56 13.90
N ASN A 35 5.97 -2.78 14.68
CA ASN A 35 5.87 -2.82 16.14
C ASN A 35 4.85 -1.79 16.66
N GLY A 36 4.54 -1.84 17.96
CA GLY A 36 3.55 -0.93 18.56
C GLY A 36 3.90 0.56 18.41
N GLY A 37 5.17 0.92 18.62
CA GLY A 37 5.62 2.31 18.47
C GLY A 37 5.50 2.83 17.04
N GLU A 38 5.79 1.98 16.06
CA GLU A 38 5.60 2.29 14.63
C GLU A 38 4.12 2.48 14.28
N VAL A 39 3.23 1.68 14.86
CA VAL A 39 1.78 1.85 14.68
C VAL A 39 1.30 3.16 15.31
N ASP A 40 1.75 3.47 16.52
CA ASP A 40 1.37 4.69 17.24
C ASP A 40 1.87 5.95 16.50
N GLU A 41 3.09 5.91 15.94
CA GLU A 41 3.65 6.99 15.12
C GLU A 41 2.77 7.30 13.90
N VAL A 42 2.19 6.28 13.26
CA VAL A 42 1.28 6.47 12.13
C VAL A 42 -0.12 6.86 12.59
N ARG A 43 -0.63 6.29 13.70
CA ARG A 43 -2.02 6.46 14.17
C ARG A 43 -2.33 7.81 14.77
N GLU A 44 -1.32 8.61 15.14
CA GLU A 44 -1.46 9.90 15.81
C GLU A 44 -2.74 10.65 15.40
N GLU A 45 -3.68 10.79 16.35
CA GLU A 45 -5.09 11.14 16.09
C GLU A 45 -5.28 12.51 15.40
N HIS A 46 -4.30 13.40 15.52
CA HIS A 46 -4.33 14.74 14.92
C HIS A 46 -3.83 14.78 13.47
N ARG A 47 -3.32 13.67 12.93
CA ARG A 47 -2.80 13.62 11.56
C ARG A 47 -3.89 13.42 10.52
N GLN A 48 -3.69 14.05 9.36
CA GLN A 48 -4.58 13.84 8.23
C GLN A 48 -4.41 12.43 7.67
N ARG A 49 -5.50 11.85 7.16
CA ARG A 49 -5.51 10.55 6.45
C ARG A 49 -4.39 10.43 5.41
N VAL A 50 -4.14 11.49 4.64
CA VAL A 50 -3.09 11.54 3.60
C VAL A 50 -1.71 11.30 4.21
N ASP A 51 -1.43 11.93 5.35
CA ASP A 51 -0.13 11.82 6.02
C ASP A 51 0.02 10.44 6.65
N GLN A 52 -1.02 9.92 7.31
CA GLN A 52 -1.01 8.56 7.86
C GLN A 52 -0.79 7.50 6.76
N ALA A 53 -1.48 7.63 5.62
CA ALA A 53 -1.31 6.73 4.49
C ALA A 53 0.12 6.79 3.93
N ARG A 54 0.70 8.00 3.84
CA ARG A 54 2.06 8.21 3.36
C ARG A 54 3.08 7.54 4.28
N ASP A 55 2.93 7.73 5.58
CA ASP A 55 3.86 7.22 6.56
C ASP A 55 3.78 5.70 6.65
N LEU A 56 2.58 5.12 6.61
CA LEU A 56 2.38 3.67 6.53
C LEU A 56 3.14 3.04 5.36
N ILE A 57 2.89 3.52 4.13
CA ILE A 57 3.51 2.91 2.94
C ILE A 57 5.02 3.14 2.89
N ASP A 58 5.51 4.31 3.29
CA ASP A 58 6.95 4.59 3.33
C ASP A 58 7.67 3.82 4.43
N MET A 59 7.05 3.63 5.59
CA MET A 59 7.60 2.83 6.68
C MET A 59 7.70 1.36 6.30
N VAL A 60 6.62 0.76 5.78
CA VAL A 60 6.64 -0.64 5.34
C VAL A 60 7.60 -0.86 4.17
N ARG A 61 7.65 0.07 3.21
CA ARG A 61 8.59 0.00 2.08
C ARG A 61 10.05 0.01 2.56
N ARG A 62 10.40 0.85 3.54
CA ARG A 62 11.77 0.94 4.09
C ARG A 62 12.23 -0.35 4.78
N LYS A 63 11.29 -1.14 5.30
CA LYS A 63 11.58 -2.47 5.87
C LYS A 63 11.88 -3.55 4.82
N GLY A 64 11.65 -3.27 3.54
CA GLY A 64 12.04 -4.12 2.42
C GLY A 64 10.92 -5.00 1.87
N ASP A 65 11.32 -5.95 1.03
CA ASP A 65 10.39 -6.70 0.17
C ASP A 65 9.39 -7.58 0.92
N ILE A 66 9.79 -8.19 2.03
CA ILE A 66 8.91 -9.07 2.81
C ILE A 66 7.77 -8.26 3.43
N ALA A 67 8.12 -7.17 4.12
CA ALA A 67 7.13 -6.25 4.71
C ALA A 67 6.23 -5.65 3.63
N SER A 68 6.80 -5.26 2.50
CA SER A 68 6.06 -4.72 1.35
C SER A 68 5.04 -5.71 0.78
N LYS A 69 5.40 -6.99 0.68
CA LYS A 69 4.47 -8.07 0.28
C LYS A 69 3.33 -8.21 1.28
N GLN A 70 3.63 -8.16 2.58
CA GLN A 70 2.61 -8.30 3.62
C GLN A 70 1.58 -7.16 3.57
N LEU A 71 2.01 -5.91 3.35
CA LEU A 71 1.07 -4.79 3.16
C LEU A 71 0.12 -5.02 1.99
N MET A 72 0.63 -5.47 0.84
CA MET A 72 -0.21 -5.76 -0.33
C MET A 72 -1.21 -6.90 -0.06
N GLN A 73 -0.80 -7.95 0.66
CA GLN A 73 -1.69 -9.06 1.05
C GLN A 73 -2.78 -8.61 2.04
N CYS A 74 -2.44 -7.77 3.02
CA CYS A 74 -3.42 -7.18 3.92
C CYS A 74 -4.39 -6.27 3.15
N LEU A 75 -3.88 -5.48 2.22
CA LEU A 75 -4.71 -4.62 1.37
C LEU A 75 -5.65 -5.44 0.48
N GLU A 76 -5.20 -6.54 -0.12
CA GLU A 76 -6.04 -7.46 -0.90
C GLU A 76 -7.23 -7.96 -0.08
N PHE A 77 -7.03 -8.23 1.21
CA PHE A 77 -8.11 -8.67 2.10
C PHE A 77 -9.03 -7.51 2.54
N ARG A 78 -8.48 -6.34 2.85
CA ARG A 78 -9.23 -5.20 3.41
C ARG A 78 -9.94 -4.35 2.36
N ASP A 79 -9.33 -4.19 1.20
CA ASP A 79 -9.87 -3.45 0.06
C ASP A 79 -9.41 -4.11 -1.26
N PRO A 80 -10.08 -5.21 -1.68
CA PRO A 80 -9.73 -5.92 -2.90
C PRO A 80 -9.79 -5.04 -4.15
N ARG A 81 -10.68 -4.03 -4.15
CA ARG A 81 -10.83 -3.10 -5.27
C ARG A 81 -9.60 -2.22 -5.40
N LEU A 82 -9.18 -1.58 -4.31
CA LEU A 82 -7.98 -0.75 -4.33
C LEU A 82 -6.75 -1.60 -4.63
N PHE A 83 -6.64 -2.79 -4.04
CA PHE A 83 -5.54 -3.74 -4.34
C PHE A 83 -5.43 -4.01 -5.84
N GLU A 84 -6.53 -4.38 -6.49
CA GLU A 84 -6.52 -4.62 -7.94
C GLU A 84 -6.09 -3.36 -8.69
N GLU A 85 -6.68 -2.19 -8.41
CA GLU A 85 -6.28 -0.92 -9.03
C GLU A 85 -4.77 -0.64 -8.92
N LEU A 86 -4.16 -0.90 -7.77
CA LEU A 86 -2.70 -0.74 -7.59
C LEU A 86 -1.91 -1.81 -8.34
N ARG A 87 -2.39 -3.05 -8.37
CA ARG A 87 -1.76 -4.16 -9.10
C ARG A 87 -1.69 -3.87 -10.61
N TRP A 88 -2.74 -3.30 -11.20
CA TRP A 88 -2.73 -2.88 -12.60
C TRP A 88 -1.64 -1.85 -12.90
N ILE A 89 -1.40 -0.89 -11.99
CA ILE A 89 -0.35 0.13 -12.16
C ILE A 89 1.05 -0.51 -12.19
N VAL A 90 1.29 -1.49 -11.32
CA VAL A 90 2.56 -2.24 -11.28
C VAL A 90 2.81 -2.97 -12.60
N VAL A 91 1.78 -3.60 -13.17
CA VAL A 91 1.88 -4.33 -14.45
C VAL A 91 2.09 -3.39 -15.63
N MET A 92 1.33 -2.29 -15.69
CA MET A 92 1.37 -1.32 -16.81
C MET A 92 2.66 -0.48 -16.86
N THR A 93 3.46 -0.51 -15.80
CA THR A 93 4.75 0.21 -15.71
C THR A 93 5.96 -0.71 -15.89
N GLY A 94 5.75 -1.98 -16.27
CA GLY A 94 6.81 -2.84 -16.81
C GLY A 94 6.98 -2.59 -18.31
N ASP A 95 8.19 -2.84 -18.84
CA ASP A 95 8.59 -2.69 -20.25
C ASP A 95 7.84 -3.62 -21.23
N GLU A 96 6.51 -3.70 -21.18
CA GLU A 96 5.73 -4.33 -22.23
C GLU A 96 5.42 -3.31 -23.33
N PRO A 97 5.86 -3.55 -24.58
CA PRO A 97 5.39 -2.76 -25.69
C PRO A 97 3.88 -2.96 -25.80
N MET A 98 3.16 -1.85 -25.91
CA MET A 98 1.72 -1.80 -26.19
C MET A 98 1.44 -2.54 -27.52
N VAL A 99 1.32 -3.86 -27.48
CA VAL A 99 0.77 -4.62 -28.60
C VAL A 99 -0.69 -4.23 -28.66
N GLY A 100 -1.03 -3.62 -29.78
CA GLY A 100 -2.27 -2.89 -30.01
C GLY A 100 -3.49 -3.58 -29.42
N LYS A 101 -4.27 -2.79 -28.68
CA LYS A 101 -5.71 -3.03 -28.57
C LYS A 101 -6.26 -2.93 -30.00
N ASN A 102 -6.27 -4.06 -30.69
CA ASN A 102 -6.96 -4.18 -31.96
C ASN A 102 -8.43 -3.87 -31.69
N LEU A 103 -8.85 -2.79 -32.35
CA LEU A 103 -10.21 -2.38 -32.53
C LEU A 103 -10.96 -3.52 -33.25
N LEU A 104 -11.82 -4.24 -32.51
CA LEU A 104 -13.01 -4.94 -33.04
C LEU A 104 -14.12 -4.83 -31.99
#